data_AF-A0A1Q1FGZ5-F1
#
_entry.id   AF-A0A1Q1FGZ5-F1
#
_cell.length_a   1.000
_cell.length_b   1.000
_cell.length_c   1.000
_cell.angle_alpha   90.00
_cell.angle_beta   90.00
_cell.angle_gamma   90.00
#
_symmetry.space_group_name_H-M   'P 1'
#
loop_
_entity.id
_entity.type
_entity.pdbx_description
1 polymer ?
#
loop_
_entity_poly.entity_id
_entity_poly.type
_entity_poly.pdbx_seq_one_letter_code
_entity_poly.pdbx_strand_id
1 'polypeptide(L)'
;MTDPGDGVVEDLHSEFVEGLFDMDISNLLEEIVISGIENLEGVELASDATEILSNQTPIEIDPLVPGCAEAFREDLKAWLNVRESESASRWMLGLRDILNYHYMMYVIQTAYTLQEEYETIKDGPPYEYSFDIIPVPFGLASETASESREFVDAWKGDGLSRALYDSWGRLAVLNHVVSVAMDSGNQIDAKPYTLSEALEAFPDELQQDVIDRLLDEFPDDQRPDVDSDLGDVAIRFTHSVRRYYENMGKTPSSQTAYSAGENSVRDLGTGAERQFIERRRGVGTILRLDRGSLRLFARLFDARKQRGHIDEFWEYMRGRGIRFDRRSKEEVISQLEAMGLLQKQSDSGEAMYVETL
;
A
#
# COMPACT_ATOMS: atom_id res chain seq x y z
N MET A 1 10.92 -23.14 -41.59
CA MET A 1 9.48 -23.08 -41.27
C MET A 1 9.44 -22.96 -39.77
N THR A 2 9.66 -21.74 -39.32
CA THR A 2 9.82 -21.34 -37.91
C THR A 2 8.51 -20.71 -37.47
N ASP A 3 8.07 -21.13 -36.29
CA ASP A 3 6.87 -20.69 -35.60
C ASP A 3 6.94 -19.18 -35.32
N PRO A 4 5.94 -18.35 -35.68
CA PRO A 4 5.97 -16.91 -35.44
C PRO A 4 5.37 -16.48 -34.09
N GLY A 5 5.09 -17.40 -33.16
CA GLY A 5 4.37 -17.09 -31.91
C GLY A 5 5.21 -16.76 -30.66
N ASP A 6 6.51 -17.08 -30.63
CA ASP A 6 7.29 -17.07 -29.37
C ASP A 6 8.08 -15.78 -29.10
N GLY A 7 8.13 -14.82 -30.03
CA GLY A 7 9.09 -13.70 -29.95
C GLY A 7 8.63 -12.42 -29.26
N VAL A 8 7.31 -12.19 -29.09
CA VAL A 8 6.79 -10.85 -28.72
C VAL A 8 6.43 -10.75 -27.24
N VAL A 9 6.05 -11.87 -26.61
CA VAL A 9 5.67 -11.92 -25.18
C VAL A 9 6.89 -12.08 -24.26
N GLU A 10 7.99 -12.65 -24.76
CA GLU A 10 9.26 -12.74 -24.03
C GLU A 10 9.98 -11.38 -23.89
N ASP A 11 9.82 -10.46 -24.86
CA ASP A 11 10.51 -9.16 -24.87
C ASP A 11 9.94 -8.17 -23.83
N LEU A 12 8.62 -8.02 -23.74
CA LEU A 12 7.98 -7.08 -22.79
C LEU A 12 8.18 -7.46 -21.32
N HIS A 13 8.10 -8.76 -21.02
CA HIS A 13 8.38 -9.26 -19.67
C HIS A 13 9.86 -9.11 -19.32
N SER A 14 10.77 -9.35 -20.26
CA SER A 14 12.22 -9.23 -20.02
C SER A 14 12.65 -7.76 -19.86
N GLU A 15 12.12 -6.84 -20.67
CA GLU A 15 12.37 -5.39 -20.50
C GLU A 15 11.81 -4.84 -19.18
N PHE A 16 10.61 -5.29 -18.77
CA PHE A 16 10.00 -4.89 -17.50
C PHE A 16 10.76 -5.46 -16.28
N VAL A 17 11.20 -6.72 -16.37
CA VAL A 17 11.99 -7.40 -15.34
C VAL A 17 13.39 -6.79 -15.25
N GLU A 18 14.07 -6.53 -16.36
CA GLU A 18 15.36 -5.82 -16.36
C GLU A 18 15.21 -4.40 -15.78
N GLY A 19 14.13 -3.68 -16.11
CA GLY A 19 13.84 -2.37 -15.52
C GLY A 19 13.58 -2.39 -14.01
N LEU A 20 13.02 -3.49 -13.48
CA LEU A 20 12.79 -3.68 -12.04
C LEU A 20 14.02 -4.20 -11.28
N PHE A 21 14.91 -4.97 -11.93
CA PHE A 21 16.13 -5.50 -11.32
C PHE A 21 17.33 -4.53 -11.37
N ASP A 22 17.35 -3.59 -12.31
CA ASP A 22 18.33 -2.49 -12.34
C ASP A 22 18.03 -1.39 -11.31
N MET A 23 16.80 -1.35 -10.79
CA MET A 23 16.45 -0.54 -9.64
C MET A 23 16.87 -1.28 -8.37
N ASP A 24 18.06 -0.97 -7.88
CA ASP A 24 18.48 -1.37 -6.53
C ASP A 24 17.58 -0.60 -5.53
N ILE A 25 16.42 -1.19 -5.20
CA ILE A 25 15.37 -0.62 -4.32
C ILE A 25 15.96 -0.19 -2.96
N SER A 26 17.11 -0.74 -2.60
CA SER A 26 17.95 -0.36 -1.46
C SER A 26 18.46 1.09 -1.53
N ASN A 27 18.88 1.56 -2.71
CA ASN A 27 19.62 2.82 -2.86
C ASN A 27 18.70 4.01 -3.17
N LEU A 28 17.56 3.80 -3.82
CA LEU A 28 16.61 4.89 -4.11
C LEU A 28 15.98 5.43 -2.82
N LEU A 29 15.64 4.55 -1.89
CA LEU A 29 15.09 4.94 -0.60
C LEU A 29 16.16 5.66 0.25
N GLU A 30 17.41 5.18 0.20
CA GLU A 30 18.55 5.84 0.83
C GLU A 30 18.83 7.21 0.20
N GLU A 31 18.84 7.35 -1.12
CA GLU A 31 19.03 8.63 -1.82
C GLU A 31 17.88 9.61 -1.58
N ILE A 32 16.63 9.15 -1.58
CA ILE A 32 15.46 10.01 -1.27
C ILE A 32 15.49 10.46 0.19
N VAL A 33 15.87 9.57 1.11
CA VAL A 33 16.00 9.89 2.53
C VAL A 33 17.22 10.78 2.79
N ILE A 34 18.36 10.53 2.16
CA ILE A 34 19.58 11.36 2.26
C ILE A 34 19.29 12.73 1.66
N SER A 35 18.70 12.82 0.45
CA SER A 35 18.28 14.08 -0.16
C SER A 35 17.25 14.81 0.71
N GLY A 36 16.28 14.09 1.29
CA GLY A 36 15.31 14.65 2.23
C GLY A 36 15.94 15.17 3.53
N ILE A 37 16.95 14.48 4.07
CA ILE A 37 17.68 14.86 5.29
C ILE A 37 18.69 15.99 5.03
N GLU A 38 19.40 15.98 3.90
CA GLU A 38 20.28 17.05 3.44
C GLU A 38 19.50 18.36 3.21
N ASN A 39 18.24 18.25 2.80
CA ASN A 39 17.29 19.37 2.72
C ASN A 39 16.78 19.87 4.09
N LEU A 40 16.89 19.06 5.17
CA LEU A 40 16.41 19.39 6.52
C LEU A 40 17.52 19.81 7.49
N GLU A 41 18.75 19.30 7.33
CA GLU A 41 19.89 19.58 8.21
C GLU A 41 21.06 20.19 7.44
N GLY A 42 20.99 21.49 7.14
CA GLY A 42 22.16 22.17 6.61
C GLY A 42 21.89 23.36 5.70
N VAL A 43 20.93 24.21 6.04
CA VAL A 43 20.85 25.55 5.44
C VAL A 43 21.47 26.60 6.35
N GLU A 44 22.80 26.53 6.48
CA GLU A 44 23.60 27.71 6.14
C GLU A 44 23.96 27.58 4.65
N LEU A 45 22.97 27.63 3.75
CA LEU A 45 23.27 27.57 2.31
C LEU A 45 23.70 28.95 1.83
N ALA A 46 24.87 28.94 1.21
CA ALA A 46 25.27 29.90 0.20
C ALA A 46 24.09 30.22 -0.74
N SER A 47 24.03 31.47 -1.16
CA SER A 47 22.98 32.11 -1.97
C SER A 47 22.53 31.35 -3.23
N ASP A 48 23.29 30.36 -3.66
CA ASP A 48 23.19 29.77 -4.99
C ASP A 48 22.35 28.47 -5.00
N ALA A 49 22.18 27.78 -3.87
CA ALA A 49 21.35 26.55 -3.80
C ALA A 49 19.84 26.86 -3.64
N THR A 50 19.51 28.00 -3.02
CA THR A 50 18.12 28.47 -2.88
C THR A 50 17.51 28.86 -4.24
N GLU A 51 18.33 29.34 -5.19
CA GLU A 51 17.91 29.68 -6.56
C GLU A 51 17.65 28.45 -7.44
N ILE A 52 18.28 27.30 -7.14
CA ILE A 52 18.09 26.06 -7.92
C ILE A 52 16.79 25.35 -7.50
N LEU A 53 16.48 25.34 -6.20
CA LEU A 53 15.26 24.71 -5.67
C LEU A 53 14.02 25.62 -5.77
N SER A 54 14.16 26.95 -5.81
CA SER A 54 13.02 27.86 -6.01
C SER A 54 12.46 27.83 -7.44
N ASN A 55 13.21 27.26 -8.39
CA ASN A 55 12.86 27.23 -9.81
C ASN A 55 12.32 25.87 -10.29
N GLN A 56 12.29 24.85 -9.42
CA GLN A 56 11.60 23.60 -9.70
C GLN A 56 10.22 23.64 -9.04
N THR A 57 9.16 23.61 -9.85
CA THR A 57 7.81 23.36 -9.35
C THR A 57 7.87 22.06 -8.54
N PRO A 58 7.40 22.05 -7.28
CA PRO A 58 7.31 20.81 -6.52
C PRO A 58 6.60 19.75 -7.36
N ILE A 59 7.16 18.55 -7.44
CA ILE A 59 6.46 17.43 -8.07
C ILE A 59 5.25 17.14 -7.18
N GLU A 60 4.07 17.56 -7.62
CA GLU A 60 2.80 17.27 -6.97
C GLU A 60 2.42 15.83 -7.34
N ILE A 61 2.70 14.90 -6.43
CA ILE A 61 2.28 13.51 -6.56
C ILE A 61 0.94 13.38 -5.83
N ASP A 62 -0.14 13.15 -6.57
CA ASP A 62 -1.44 12.83 -6.01
C ASP A 62 -1.46 11.36 -5.57
N PRO A 63 -1.49 11.05 -4.25
CA PRO A 63 -1.53 9.68 -3.77
C PRO A 63 -2.91 9.08 -4.05
N LEU A 64 -2.93 7.85 -4.58
CA LEU A 64 -4.17 7.12 -4.81
C LEU A 64 -4.94 6.87 -3.51
N VAL A 65 -4.22 6.66 -2.40
CA VAL A 65 -4.79 6.55 -1.04
C VAL A 65 -4.27 7.71 -0.18
N PRO A 66 -4.93 8.89 -0.18
CA PRO A 66 -4.45 10.08 0.52
C PRO A 66 -4.27 9.90 2.03
N GLY A 67 -5.12 9.08 2.65
CA GLY A 67 -5.00 8.75 4.07
C GLY A 67 -3.65 8.12 4.43
N CYS A 68 -3.10 7.27 3.56
CA CYS A 68 -1.78 6.66 3.79
C CYS A 68 -0.66 7.69 3.73
N ALA A 69 -0.71 8.62 2.77
CA ALA A 69 0.28 9.69 2.66
C ALA A 69 0.24 10.62 3.89
N GLU A 70 -0.95 10.94 4.41
CA GLU A 70 -1.07 11.71 5.65
C GLU A 70 -0.56 10.92 6.86
N ALA A 71 -0.93 9.65 7.01
CA ALA A 71 -0.45 8.81 8.10
C ALA A 71 1.10 8.71 8.12
N PHE A 72 1.72 8.53 6.95
CA PHE A 72 3.18 8.55 6.81
C PHE A 72 3.77 9.90 7.21
N ARG A 73 3.20 11.00 6.73
CA ARG A 73 3.64 12.37 7.06
C ARG A 73 3.57 12.64 8.56
N GLU A 74 2.49 12.23 9.21
CA GLU A 74 2.33 12.36 10.66
C GLU A 74 3.37 11.55 11.44
N ASP A 75 3.60 10.30 11.04
CA ASP A 75 4.56 9.42 11.71
C ASP A 75 6.01 9.85 11.49
N LEU A 76 6.35 10.31 10.28
CA LEU A 76 7.67 10.84 9.99
C LEU A 76 7.94 12.11 10.82
N LYS A 77 6.98 13.03 10.90
CA LYS A 77 7.07 14.22 11.77
C LYS A 77 7.25 13.83 13.24
N ALA A 78 6.49 12.85 13.72
CA ALA A 78 6.63 12.34 15.08
C ALA A 78 8.02 11.74 15.31
N TRP A 79 8.54 10.95 14.37
CA TRP A 79 9.84 10.31 14.45
C TRP A 79 11.02 11.30 14.44
N LEU A 80 10.94 12.35 13.63
CA LEU A 80 11.95 13.41 13.57
C LEU A 80 12.09 14.12 14.94
N ASN A 81 10.99 14.26 15.68
CA ASN A 81 11.01 14.86 17.02
C ASN A 81 11.57 13.93 18.12
N VAL A 82 11.72 12.62 17.85
CA VAL A 82 12.22 11.62 18.83
C VAL A 82 13.76 11.58 18.89
N ARG A 83 14.45 12.25 17.94
CA ARG A 83 15.90 12.14 17.71
C ARG A 83 16.78 12.34 18.94
N GLU A 84 16.38 13.21 19.87
CA GLU A 84 17.16 13.52 21.07
C GLU A 84 17.32 12.33 22.03
N SER A 85 16.48 11.30 21.90
CA SER A 85 16.42 10.15 22.82
C SER A 85 17.13 8.88 22.34
N GLU A 86 17.69 8.87 21.12
CA GLU A 86 18.28 7.67 20.51
C GLU A 86 19.70 7.87 19.97
N SER A 87 20.47 6.79 19.87
CA SER A 87 21.70 6.81 19.08
C SER A 87 21.35 6.91 17.59
N ALA A 88 22.22 7.57 16.81
CA ALA A 88 22.02 7.73 15.36
C ALA A 88 21.72 6.41 14.64
N SER A 89 22.39 5.31 15.01
CA SER A 89 22.16 3.99 14.41
C SER A 89 20.75 3.44 14.71
N ARG A 90 20.26 3.57 15.96
CA ARG A 90 18.90 3.12 16.32
C ARG A 90 17.85 3.98 15.64
N TRP A 91 18.12 5.28 15.57
CA TRP A 91 17.26 6.23 14.88
C TRP A 91 17.10 5.87 13.39
N MET A 92 18.19 5.54 12.71
CA MET A 92 18.17 5.11 11.30
C MET A 92 17.42 3.79 11.09
N LEU A 93 17.60 2.81 11.98
CA LEU A 93 16.88 1.54 11.93
C LEU A 93 15.37 1.75 12.12
N GLY A 94 14.98 2.63 13.05
CA GLY A 94 13.58 3.00 13.24
C GLY A 94 12.98 3.75 12.05
N LEU A 95 13.74 4.65 11.42
CA LEU A 95 13.31 5.29 10.17
C LEU A 95 13.07 4.26 9.07
N ARG A 96 13.98 3.30 8.89
CA ARG A 96 13.82 2.21 7.93
C ARG A 96 12.57 1.39 8.22
N ASP A 97 12.29 1.08 9.48
CA ASP A 97 11.07 0.36 9.87
C ASP A 97 9.78 1.15 9.57
N ILE A 98 9.78 2.47 9.77
CA ILE A 98 8.66 3.35 9.43
C ILE A 98 8.41 3.35 7.92
N LEU A 99 9.47 3.51 7.12
CA LEU A 99 9.37 3.50 5.66
C LEU A 99 8.86 2.16 5.14
N ASN A 100 9.43 1.06 5.65
CA ASN A 100 9.01 -0.29 5.32
C ASN A 100 7.53 -0.53 5.64
N TYR A 101 7.09 -0.12 6.84
CA TYR A 101 5.69 -0.25 7.24
C TYR A 101 4.75 0.55 6.34
N HIS A 102 5.03 1.84 6.13
CA HIS A 102 4.17 2.71 5.35
C HIS A 102 4.12 2.32 3.88
N TYR A 103 5.24 1.87 3.31
CA TYR A 103 5.25 1.36 1.94
C TYR A 103 4.47 0.04 1.85
N MET A 104 4.72 -0.91 2.75
CA MET A 104 3.94 -2.16 2.81
C MET A 104 2.44 -1.86 2.89
N MET A 105 2.04 -0.94 3.78
CA MET A 105 0.64 -0.57 3.93
C MET A 105 0.10 0.17 2.71
N TYR A 106 0.85 1.05 2.06
CA TYR A 106 0.39 1.72 0.84
C TYR A 106 0.04 0.72 -0.26
N VAL A 107 0.87 -0.31 -0.45
CA VAL A 107 0.60 -1.40 -1.43
C VAL A 107 -0.64 -2.19 -1.04
N ILE A 108 -0.77 -2.57 0.24
CA ILE A 108 -1.95 -3.30 0.75
C ILE A 108 -3.23 -2.48 0.58
N GLN A 109 -3.20 -1.21 0.96
CA GLN A 109 -4.34 -0.32 0.91
C GLN A 109 -4.75 -0.05 -0.54
N THR A 110 -3.79 0.21 -1.43
CA THR A 110 -4.05 0.33 -2.88
C THR A 110 -4.77 -0.90 -3.43
N ALA A 111 -4.31 -2.10 -3.08
CA ALA A 111 -4.94 -3.33 -3.56
C ALA A 111 -6.39 -3.49 -3.07
N TYR A 112 -6.66 -3.17 -1.80
CA TYR A 112 -8.01 -3.23 -1.24
C TYR A 112 -8.92 -2.13 -1.76
N THR A 113 -8.45 -0.89 -1.87
CA THR A 113 -9.30 0.21 -2.36
C THR A 113 -9.68 0.01 -3.82
N LEU A 114 -8.75 -0.49 -4.64
CA LEU A 114 -9.07 -0.90 -6.01
C LEU A 114 -10.06 -2.07 -6.06
N GLN A 115 -10.02 -2.98 -5.08
CA GLN A 115 -11.02 -4.04 -5.00
C GLN A 115 -12.42 -3.48 -4.75
N GLU A 116 -12.55 -2.63 -3.73
CA GLU A 116 -13.84 -2.04 -3.35
C GLU A 116 -14.39 -1.11 -4.44
N GLU A 117 -13.52 -0.36 -5.15
CA GLU A 117 -13.93 0.43 -6.33
C GLU A 117 -14.59 -0.46 -7.39
N TYR A 118 -13.97 -1.59 -7.73
CA TYR A 118 -14.51 -2.53 -8.72
C TYR A 118 -15.78 -3.24 -8.24
N GLU A 119 -15.90 -3.52 -6.95
CA GLU A 119 -17.13 -4.05 -6.36
C GLU A 119 -18.27 -3.03 -6.46
N THR A 120 -17.98 -1.75 -6.19
CA THR A 120 -18.93 -0.64 -6.34
C THR A 120 -19.39 -0.48 -7.80
N ILE A 121 -18.46 -0.53 -8.76
CA ILE A 121 -18.79 -0.45 -10.19
C ILE A 121 -19.72 -1.59 -10.64
N LYS A 122 -19.48 -2.80 -10.12
CA LYS A 122 -20.31 -3.97 -10.44
C LYS A 122 -21.74 -3.84 -9.91
N ASP A 123 -21.94 -3.14 -8.80
CA ASP A 123 -23.27 -2.90 -8.23
C ASP A 123 -24.07 -1.85 -9.04
N GLY A 124 -23.42 -1.14 -9.94
CA GLY A 124 -24.00 -0.14 -10.83
C GLY A 124 -24.00 1.27 -10.24
N PRO A 125 -24.48 2.28 -10.99
CA PRO A 125 -24.42 3.67 -10.56
C PRO A 125 -25.36 3.95 -9.36
N PRO A 126 -25.01 4.94 -8.51
CA PRO A 126 -23.87 5.86 -8.62
C PRO A 126 -22.55 5.20 -8.20
N TYR A 127 -21.43 5.60 -8.83
CA TYR A 127 -20.11 5.01 -8.62
C TYR A 127 -19.33 5.69 -7.48
N GLU A 128 -20.05 6.28 -6.51
CA GLU A 128 -19.49 7.04 -5.39
C GLU A 128 -18.59 6.15 -4.52
N TYR A 129 -17.28 6.32 -4.66
CA TYR A 129 -16.27 5.59 -3.90
C TYR A 129 -15.14 6.53 -3.47
N SER A 130 -14.68 6.39 -2.22
CA SER A 130 -13.52 7.10 -1.69
C SER A 130 -12.39 6.14 -1.38
N PHE A 131 -11.18 6.52 -1.78
CA PHE A 131 -9.95 5.79 -1.49
C PHE A 131 -9.48 6.05 -0.04
N ASP A 132 -10.33 5.69 0.91
CA ASP A 132 -10.05 5.78 2.34
C ASP A 132 -9.24 4.56 2.82
N ILE A 133 -8.57 4.73 3.97
CA ILE A 133 -7.88 3.61 4.62
C ILE A 133 -8.92 2.58 5.09
N ILE A 134 -8.72 1.33 4.68
CA ILE A 134 -9.48 0.15 5.09
C ILE A 134 -8.67 -0.59 6.18
N PRO A 135 -9.10 -0.57 7.46
CA PRO A 135 -8.36 -1.22 8.54
C PRO A 135 -8.33 -2.75 8.40
N VAL A 136 -7.14 -3.30 8.21
CA VAL A 136 -6.93 -4.75 8.04
C VAL A 136 -6.63 -5.42 9.38
N PRO A 137 -7.03 -6.69 9.58
CA PRO A 137 -6.82 -7.36 10.86
C PRO A 137 -5.34 -7.69 11.11
N PHE A 138 -4.80 -7.21 12.24
CA PHE A 138 -3.49 -7.58 12.75
C PHE A 138 -3.61 -8.42 14.03
N GLY A 139 -2.67 -9.34 14.21
CA GLY A 139 -2.43 -10.01 15.49
C GLY A 139 -1.12 -9.56 16.14
N LEU A 140 -0.84 -10.08 17.34
CA LEU A 140 0.44 -9.88 18.03
C LEU A 140 1.27 -11.16 17.92
N ALA A 141 2.59 -11.02 17.79
CA ALA A 141 3.50 -12.17 17.66
C ALA A 141 3.39 -13.17 18.83
N SER A 142 3.05 -12.68 20.03
CA SER A 142 2.82 -13.47 21.24
C SER A 142 1.57 -14.35 21.19
N GLU A 143 0.61 -14.04 20.31
CA GLU A 143 -0.64 -14.79 20.24
C GLU A 143 -0.47 -16.10 19.47
N THR A 144 -1.28 -17.10 19.81
CA THR A 144 -1.45 -18.29 18.97
C THR A 144 -2.29 -17.94 17.75
N ALA A 145 -1.75 -18.21 16.55
CA ALA A 145 -2.45 -18.07 15.28
C ALA A 145 -3.35 -19.30 15.02
N SER A 146 -4.48 -19.39 15.71
CA SER A 146 -5.51 -20.40 15.41
C SER A 146 -6.32 -20.03 14.17
N GLU A 147 -6.84 -21.03 13.45
CA GLU A 147 -7.64 -20.81 12.22
C GLU A 147 -8.90 -19.96 12.44
N SER A 148 -9.38 -19.82 13.67
CA SER A 148 -10.53 -18.99 14.01
C SER A 148 -10.23 -17.50 14.20
N ARG A 149 -9.00 -17.04 13.93
CA ARG A 149 -8.60 -15.64 14.14
C ARG A 149 -8.76 -14.83 12.87
N GLU A 150 -9.35 -13.65 13.00
CA GLU A 150 -9.59 -12.74 11.86
C GLU A 150 -8.30 -12.40 11.09
N PHE A 151 -7.17 -12.18 11.78
CA PHE A 151 -5.88 -11.90 11.13
C PHE A 151 -5.25 -13.11 10.42
N VAL A 152 -5.73 -14.33 10.69
CA VAL A 152 -5.31 -15.54 9.96
C VAL A 152 -6.07 -15.65 8.65
N ASP A 153 -7.36 -15.30 8.66
CA ASP A 153 -8.21 -15.39 7.48
C ASP A 153 -8.02 -14.20 6.54
N ALA A 154 -7.62 -13.03 7.06
CA ALA A 154 -7.40 -11.80 6.28
C ALA A 154 -6.49 -11.99 5.06
N TRP A 155 -5.50 -12.87 5.13
CA TRP A 155 -4.58 -13.12 4.01
C TRP A 155 -5.11 -14.18 3.03
N LYS A 156 -5.96 -15.11 3.48
CA LYS A 156 -6.31 -16.33 2.74
C LYS A 156 -7.49 -16.14 1.79
N GLY A 157 -7.63 -17.06 0.84
CA GLY A 157 -8.79 -17.15 -0.04
C GLY A 157 -8.94 -15.88 -0.87
N ASP A 158 -10.14 -15.29 -0.84
CA ASP A 158 -10.46 -14.01 -1.48
C ASP A 158 -9.98 -12.78 -0.67
N GLY A 159 -9.12 -12.98 0.34
CA GLY A 159 -8.51 -11.93 1.16
C GLY A 159 -7.33 -11.22 0.48
N LEU A 160 -6.39 -10.71 1.27
CA LEU A 160 -5.31 -9.82 0.80
C LEU A 160 -4.45 -10.42 -0.32
N SER A 161 -4.16 -11.73 -0.27
CA SER A 161 -3.44 -12.43 -1.34
C SER A 161 -4.11 -12.23 -2.70
N ARG A 162 -5.44 -12.36 -2.73
CA ARG A 162 -6.23 -12.20 -3.95
C ARG A 162 -6.33 -10.74 -4.37
N ALA A 163 -6.54 -9.83 -3.42
CA ALA A 163 -6.58 -8.39 -3.69
C ALA A 163 -5.26 -7.90 -4.34
N LEU A 164 -4.10 -8.30 -3.79
CA LEU A 164 -2.78 -7.96 -4.31
C LEU A 164 -2.53 -8.52 -5.71
N TYR A 165 -3.11 -9.68 -6.01
CA TYR A 165 -2.96 -10.29 -7.31
C TYR A 165 -3.87 -9.64 -8.36
N ASP A 166 -5.12 -9.36 -7.99
CA ASP A 166 -6.07 -8.73 -8.91
C ASP A 166 -5.75 -7.26 -9.17
N SER A 167 -5.00 -6.60 -8.28
CA SER A 167 -4.59 -5.20 -8.43
C SER A 167 -3.79 -4.95 -9.71
N TRP A 168 -3.04 -5.92 -10.23
CA TRP A 168 -2.29 -5.77 -11.48
C TRP A 168 -3.20 -5.43 -12.67
N GLY A 169 -4.29 -6.18 -12.83
CA GLY A 169 -5.27 -5.91 -13.89
C GLY A 169 -5.96 -4.56 -13.69
N ARG A 170 -6.26 -4.20 -12.44
CA ARG A 170 -6.91 -2.92 -12.10
C ARG A 170 -6.00 -1.72 -12.35
N LEU A 171 -4.72 -1.83 -11.99
CA LEU A 171 -3.71 -0.80 -12.26
C LEU A 171 -3.45 -0.64 -13.76
N ALA A 172 -3.47 -1.72 -14.53
CA ALA A 172 -3.38 -1.63 -15.99
C ALA A 172 -4.58 -0.87 -16.59
N VAL A 173 -5.80 -1.11 -16.11
CA VAL A 173 -6.96 -0.30 -16.50
C VAL A 173 -6.77 1.17 -16.16
N LEU A 174 -6.34 1.48 -14.92
CA LEU A 174 -6.07 2.86 -14.52
C LEU A 174 -5.00 3.52 -15.39
N ASN A 175 -3.97 2.78 -15.80
CA ASN A 175 -2.94 3.32 -16.69
C ASN A 175 -3.54 3.77 -18.03
N HIS A 176 -4.48 3.01 -18.61
CA HIS A 176 -5.18 3.43 -19.83
C HIS A 176 -6.12 4.62 -19.58
N VAL A 177 -6.86 4.63 -18.47
CA VAL A 177 -7.72 5.76 -18.07
C VAL A 177 -6.90 7.05 -17.97
N VAL A 178 -5.79 7.01 -17.24
CA VAL A 178 -4.89 8.16 -17.06
C VAL A 178 -4.27 8.57 -18.40
N SER A 179 -3.83 7.61 -19.21
CA SER A 179 -3.25 7.92 -20.52
C SER A 179 -4.27 8.61 -21.44
N VAL A 180 -5.53 8.15 -21.49
CA VAL A 180 -6.58 8.83 -22.24
C VAL A 180 -6.84 10.23 -21.70
N ALA A 181 -6.86 10.41 -20.37
CA ALA A 181 -7.01 11.74 -19.79
C ALA A 181 -5.89 12.70 -20.19
N MET A 182 -4.64 12.23 -20.17
CA MET A 182 -3.47 13.02 -20.56
C MET A 182 -3.49 13.36 -22.07
N ASP A 183 -4.01 12.45 -22.90
CA ASP A 183 -4.12 12.63 -24.35
C ASP A 183 -5.35 13.47 -24.77
N SER A 184 -6.32 13.67 -23.87
CA SER A 184 -7.61 14.32 -24.14
C SER A 184 -7.51 15.82 -24.45
N GLY A 185 -6.35 16.43 -24.23
CA GLY A 185 -6.11 17.85 -24.43
C GLY A 185 -6.89 18.71 -23.43
N ASN A 186 -7.84 19.52 -23.92
CA ASN A 186 -8.66 20.43 -23.08
C ASN A 186 -10.07 19.88 -22.81
N GLN A 187 -10.34 18.60 -23.12
CA GLN A 187 -11.68 18.02 -22.92
C GLN A 187 -11.96 17.76 -21.44
N ILE A 188 -10.94 17.34 -20.68
CA ILE A 188 -10.97 17.14 -19.23
C ILE A 188 -9.65 17.61 -18.62
N ASP A 189 -9.60 17.75 -17.29
CA ASP A 189 -8.39 18.14 -16.58
C ASP A 189 -7.35 17.02 -16.68
N ALA A 190 -6.10 17.35 -17.04
CA ALA A 190 -5.02 16.36 -17.13
C ALA A 190 -4.53 15.97 -15.72
N LYS A 191 -5.25 15.05 -15.06
CA LYS A 191 -4.97 14.54 -13.71
C LYS A 191 -5.09 13.01 -13.65
N PRO A 192 -4.53 12.34 -12.63
CA PRO A 192 -4.70 10.90 -12.46
C PRO A 192 -6.13 10.58 -12.00
N TYR A 193 -6.98 10.12 -12.92
CA TYR A 193 -8.34 9.69 -12.62
C TYR A 193 -8.40 8.24 -12.12
N THR A 194 -9.30 7.96 -11.19
CA THR A 194 -9.74 6.59 -10.88
C THR A 194 -10.75 6.09 -11.91
N LEU A 195 -11.12 4.80 -11.87
CA LEU A 195 -12.10 4.25 -12.79
C LEU A 195 -13.51 4.80 -12.51
N SER A 196 -13.89 4.91 -11.24
CA SER A 196 -15.16 5.55 -10.84
C SER A 196 -15.22 7.00 -11.31
N GLU A 197 -14.15 7.79 -11.11
CA GLU A 197 -14.13 9.17 -11.58
C GLU A 197 -14.21 9.26 -13.11
N ALA A 198 -13.58 8.33 -13.84
CA ALA A 198 -13.66 8.28 -15.29
C ALA A 198 -15.08 7.97 -15.78
N LEU A 199 -15.76 6.99 -15.15
CA LEU A 199 -17.15 6.64 -15.47
C LEU A 199 -18.12 7.80 -15.27
N GLU A 200 -17.84 8.68 -14.29
CA GLU A 200 -18.67 9.85 -13.99
C GLU A 200 -18.31 11.10 -14.80
N ALA A 201 -17.01 11.35 -15.02
CA ALA A 201 -16.52 12.61 -15.57
C ALA A 201 -16.20 12.57 -17.06
N PHE A 202 -15.87 11.40 -17.63
CA PHE A 202 -15.45 11.32 -19.03
C PHE A 202 -16.68 11.36 -19.95
N PRO A 203 -16.66 12.18 -21.02
CA PRO A 203 -17.62 12.06 -22.12
C PRO A 203 -17.58 10.67 -22.77
N ASP A 204 -18.68 10.24 -23.38
CA ASP A 204 -18.81 8.94 -24.06
C ASP A 204 -17.66 8.66 -25.04
N GLU A 205 -17.18 9.69 -25.76
CA GLU A 205 -16.05 9.58 -26.70
C GLU A 205 -14.75 9.17 -25.99
N LEU A 206 -14.43 9.75 -24.83
CA LEU A 206 -13.24 9.37 -24.07
C LEU A 206 -13.40 8.02 -23.37
N GLN A 207 -14.62 7.68 -22.92
CA GLN A 207 -14.88 6.33 -22.40
C GLN A 207 -14.67 5.27 -23.49
N GLN A 208 -15.11 5.55 -24.72
CA GLN A 208 -14.87 4.68 -25.86
C GLN A 208 -13.38 4.55 -26.20
N ASP A 209 -12.59 5.63 -26.12
CA ASP A 209 -11.14 5.56 -26.32
C ASP A 209 -10.46 4.66 -25.29
N VAL A 210 -10.92 4.67 -24.03
CA VAL A 210 -10.42 3.73 -22.99
C VAL A 210 -10.82 2.30 -23.33
N ILE A 211 -12.08 2.08 -23.72
CA ILE A 211 -12.58 0.76 -24.14
C ILE A 211 -11.74 0.20 -25.29
N ASP A 212 -11.50 1.00 -26.33
CA ASP A 212 -10.76 0.58 -27.52
C ASP A 212 -9.32 0.18 -27.16
N ARG A 213 -8.64 0.99 -26.32
CA ARG A 213 -7.30 0.65 -25.79
C ARG A 213 -7.31 -0.65 -25.00
N LEU A 214 -8.30 -0.86 -24.13
CA LEU A 214 -8.42 -2.09 -23.35
C LEU A 214 -8.70 -3.31 -24.24
N LEU A 215 -9.55 -3.16 -25.26
CA LEU A 215 -9.87 -4.23 -26.21
C LEU A 215 -8.66 -4.62 -27.07
N ASP A 216 -7.79 -3.67 -27.40
CA ASP A 216 -6.58 -3.93 -28.16
C ASP A 216 -5.52 -4.73 -27.40
N GLU A 217 -5.57 -4.73 -26.07
CA GLU A 217 -4.75 -5.61 -25.23
C GLU A 217 -5.23 -7.08 -25.24
N PHE A 218 -6.48 -7.36 -25.67
CA PHE A 218 -6.96 -8.73 -25.80
C PHE A 218 -6.47 -9.37 -27.11
N PRO A 219 -6.10 -10.67 -27.09
CA PRO A 219 -5.98 -11.46 -28.30
C PRO A 219 -7.27 -11.40 -29.13
N ASP A 220 -7.15 -11.33 -30.46
CA ASP A 220 -8.29 -11.16 -31.38
C ASP A 220 -9.42 -12.20 -31.14
N ASP A 221 -9.08 -13.42 -30.73
CA ASP A 221 -10.01 -14.51 -30.46
C ASP A 221 -10.64 -14.48 -29.05
N GLN A 222 -10.20 -13.56 -28.20
CA GLN A 222 -10.63 -13.40 -26.80
C GLN A 222 -11.24 -12.03 -26.51
N ARG A 223 -11.29 -11.12 -27.51
CA ARG A 223 -11.91 -9.81 -27.39
C ARG A 223 -13.39 -9.95 -26.98
N PRO A 224 -13.84 -9.29 -25.88
CA PRO A 224 -15.24 -9.26 -25.52
C PRO A 224 -16.05 -8.46 -26.56
N ASP A 225 -17.34 -8.73 -26.64
CA ASP A 225 -18.26 -8.03 -27.56
C ASP A 225 -18.36 -6.54 -27.20
N VAL A 226 -18.46 -5.66 -28.22
CA VAL A 226 -18.23 -4.20 -28.08
C VAL A 226 -19.44 -3.45 -27.50
N ASP A 227 -20.58 -4.13 -27.31
CA ASP A 227 -21.79 -3.55 -26.72
C ASP A 227 -21.70 -3.35 -25.19
N SER A 228 -20.54 -3.57 -24.57
CA SER A 228 -20.30 -3.39 -23.13
C SER A 228 -19.80 -1.97 -22.81
N ASP A 229 -20.32 -1.37 -21.72
CA ASP A 229 -19.79 -0.11 -21.19
C ASP A 229 -18.37 -0.27 -20.59
N LEU A 230 -17.73 0.86 -20.29
CA LEU A 230 -16.36 0.91 -19.78
C LEU A 230 -16.19 0.09 -18.49
N GLY A 231 -17.17 0.11 -17.58
CA GLY A 231 -17.11 -0.65 -16.33
C GLY A 231 -17.11 -2.15 -16.60
N ASP A 232 -18.00 -2.61 -17.48
CA ASP A 232 -18.07 -4.00 -17.92
C ASP A 232 -16.77 -4.47 -18.60
N VAL A 233 -16.21 -3.67 -19.52
CA VAL A 233 -14.97 -3.98 -20.23
C VAL A 233 -13.79 -4.04 -19.25
N ALA A 234 -13.68 -3.06 -18.33
CA ALA A 234 -12.66 -3.05 -17.30
C ALA A 234 -12.71 -4.29 -16.42
N ILE A 235 -13.90 -4.69 -15.94
CA ILE A 235 -14.07 -5.91 -15.13
C ILE A 235 -13.62 -7.15 -15.93
N ARG A 236 -14.05 -7.28 -17.18
CA ARG A 236 -13.66 -8.41 -18.05
C ARG A 236 -12.16 -8.44 -18.29
N PHE A 237 -11.52 -7.29 -18.52
CA PHE A 237 -10.08 -7.19 -18.68
C PHE A 237 -9.33 -7.70 -17.45
N THR A 238 -9.73 -7.30 -16.24
CA THR A 238 -9.08 -7.80 -15.01
C THR A 238 -9.22 -9.31 -14.86
N HIS A 239 -10.38 -9.88 -15.23
CA HIS A 239 -10.58 -11.33 -15.24
C HIS A 239 -9.70 -12.05 -16.27
N SER A 240 -9.45 -11.44 -17.43
CA SER A 240 -8.54 -11.98 -18.43
C SER A 240 -7.08 -11.96 -17.96
N VAL A 241 -6.61 -10.86 -17.38
CA VAL A 241 -5.26 -10.75 -16.80
C VAL A 241 -5.04 -11.82 -15.72
N ARG A 242 -6.01 -11.96 -14.82
CA ARG A 242 -6.05 -13.03 -13.82
C ARG A 242 -5.95 -14.41 -14.48
N ARG A 243 -6.82 -14.72 -15.44
CA ARG A 243 -6.85 -16.02 -16.10
C ARG A 243 -5.53 -16.34 -16.82
N TYR A 244 -4.90 -15.34 -17.43
CA TYR A 244 -3.59 -15.45 -18.07
C TYR A 244 -2.54 -15.95 -17.06
N TYR A 245 -2.38 -15.26 -15.94
CA TYR A 245 -1.40 -15.62 -14.92
C TYR A 245 -1.74 -16.92 -14.16
N GLU A 246 -3.02 -17.22 -13.91
CA GLU A 246 -3.45 -18.50 -13.34
C GLU A 246 -3.10 -19.68 -14.27
N ASN A 247 -3.22 -19.49 -15.59
CA ASN A 247 -2.88 -20.50 -16.58
C ASN A 247 -1.36 -20.66 -16.80
N MET A 248 -0.57 -19.60 -16.59
CA MET A 248 0.90 -19.68 -16.58
C MET A 248 1.46 -20.48 -15.38
N GLY A 249 0.68 -20.64 -14.32
CA GLY A 249 1.06 -21.28 -13.05
C GLY A 249 1.31 -22.79 -13.05
N LYS A 250 1.84 -23.38 -14.14
CA LYS A 250 2.21 -24.81 -14.22
C LYS A 250 3.65 -25.08 -14.65
N THR A 251 4.51 -24.07 -14.76
CA THR A 251 5.94 -24.24 -15.05
C THR A 251 6.80 -23.99 -13.79
N PRO A 252 7.72 -24.91 -13.41
CA PRO A 252 8.52 -24.81 -12.17
C PRO A 252 9.51 -23.63 -12.09
N SER A 253 9.73 -22.89 -13.18
CA SER A 253 10.77 -21.86 -13.31
C SER A 253 10.26 -20.42 -13.28
N SER A 254 8.94 -20.19 -13.30
CA SER A 254 8.38 -18.85 -13.19
C SER A 254 8.19 -18.49 -11.70
N GLN A 255 8.98 -17.55 -11.19
CA GLN A 255 8.42 -16.61 -10.21
C GLN A 255 7.22 -15.97 -10.92
N THR A 256 6.03 -16.52 -10.70
CA THR A 256 4.82 -15.99 -11.33
C THR A 256 4.62 -14.58 -10.78
N ALA A 257 4.12 -13.64 -11.60
CA ALA A 257 3.70 -12.30 -11.16
C ALA A 257 2.80 -12.39 -9.89
N TYR A 258 2.04 -13.47 -9.78
CA TYR A 258 1.30 -13.89 -8.58
C TYR A 258 2.14 -13.86 -7.30
N SER A 259 3.32 -14.48 -7.30
CA SER A 259 4.19 -14.55 -6.13
C SER A 259 5.03 -13.28 -5.94
N ALA A 260 5.30 -12.52 -7.01
CA ALA A 260 6.13 -11.32 -6.94
C ALA A 260 5.51 -10.26 -6.03
N GLY A 261 4.23 -9.92 -6.23
CA GLY A 261 3.53 -8.94 -5.39
C GLY A 261 3.46 -9.35 -3.91
N GLU A 262 3.10 -10.61 -3.61
CA GLU A 262 3.11 -11.12 -2.23
C GLU A 262 4.51 -11.11 -1.60
N ASN A 263 5.54 -11.45 -2.38
CA ASN A 263 6.92 -11.43 -1.90
C ASN A 263 7.36 -9.99 -1.61
N SER A 264 7.06 -9.03 -2.48
CA SER A 264 7.36 -7.60 -2.24
C SER A 264 6.72 -7.09 -0.95
N VAL A 265 5.42 -7.37 -0.74
CA VAL A 265 4.74 -6.98 0.51
C VAL A 265 5.38 -7.66 1.72
N ARG A 266 5.76 -8.94 1.61
CA ARG A 266 6.41 -9.67 2.69
C ARG A 266 7.81 -9.13 3.02
N ASP A 267 8.58 -8.79 2.01
CA ASP A 267 9.93 -8.28 2.15
C ASP A 267 9.89 -6.87 2.77
N LEU A 268 8.95 -6.02 2.34
CA LEU A 268 8.68 -4.73 2.98
C LEU A 268 8.23 -4.90 4.44
N GLY A 269 7.34 -5.85 4.73
CA GLY A 269 6.87 -6.12 6.09
C GLY A 269 7.91 -6.74 7.02
N THR A 270 9.05 -7.20 6.47
CA THR A 270 10.23 -7.61 7.22
C THR A 270 11.12 -6.37 7.40
N GLY A 271 10.76 -5.53 8.36
CA GLY A 271 11.57 -4.36 8.74
C GLY A 271 13.00 -4.72 9.15
N ALA A 272 13.80 -3.71 9.43
CA ALA A 272 15.16 -3.84 9.91
C ALA A 272 15.24 -4.49 11.30
N GLU A 273 14.47 -3.97 12.26
CA GLU A 273 14.38 -4.53 13.62
C GLU A 273 12.97 -5.01 13.97
N ARG A 274 11.99 -4.68 13.14
CA ARG A 274 10.56 -4.82 13.45
C ARG A 274 9.85 -5.61 12.38
N GLN A 275 9.01 -6.53 12.79
CA GLN A 275 8.19 -7.33 11.89
C GLN A 275 6.74 -6.88 11.91
N PHE A 276 6.18 -6.69 10.72
CA PHE A 276 4.78 -6.35 10.46
C PHE A 276 4.02 -7.49 9.78
N ILE A 277 4.75 -8.51 9.32
CA ILE A 277 4.24 -9.68 8.63
C ILE A 277 5.04 -10.92 9.03
N GLU A 278 4.39 -12.08 9.08
CA GLU A 278 5.03 -13.35 9.42
C GLU A 278 4.48 -14.47 8.52
N ARG A 279 5.33 -15.41 8.09
CA ARG A 279 4.87 -16.66 7.46
C ARG A 279 4.96 -17.81 8.47
N ARG A 280 3.82 -18.39 8.81
CA ARG A 280 3.74 -19.54 9.73
C ARG A 280 3.44 -20.84 9.01
N ARG A 281 4.17 -21.89 9.39
CA ARG A 281 3.93 -23.25 8.89
C ARG A 281 2.51 -23.71 9.25
N GLY A 282 1.76 -24.16 8.25
CA GLY A 282 0.38 -24.64 8.42
C GLY A 282 -0.69 -23.56 8.51
N VAL A 283 -0.30 -22.28 8.68
CA VAL A 283 -1.23 -21.14 8.72
C VAL A 283 -1.12 -20.29 7.46
N GLY A 284 0.09 -20.05 6.96
CA GLY A 284 0.34 -19.16 5.83
C GLY A 284 0.90 -17.81 6.28
N THR A 285 0.79 -16.81 5.40
CA THR A 285 1.22 -15.43 5.69
C THR A 285 0.16 -14.73 6.55
N ILE A 286 0.58 -13.95 7.54
CA ILE A 286 -0.29 -13.22 8.47
C ILE A 286 0.30 -11.85 8.80
N LEU A 287 -0.55 -10.85 8.97
CA LEU A 287 -0.17 -9.51 9.44
C LEU A 287 -0.08 -9.49 10.96
N ARG A 288 1.08 -9.10 11.49
CA ARG A 288 1.34 -9.13 12.92
C ARG A 288 2.33 -8.09 13.37
N LEU A 289 2.11 -7.56 14.57
CA LEU A 289 3.10 -6.74 15.25
C LEU A 289 3.88 -7.59 16.25
N ASP A 290 5.21 -7.54 16.17
CA ASP A 290 6.04 -7.94 17.28
C ASP A 290 6.08 -6.86 18.37
N ARG A 291 6.79 -7.16 19.47
CA ARG A 291 6.92 -6.24 20.61
C ARG A 291 7.64 -4.93 20.24
N GLY A 292 8.59 -4.97 19.31
CA GLY A 292 9.33 -3.81 18.82
C GLY A 292 8.47 -2.92 17.92
N SER A 293 7.67 -3.51 17.04
CA SER A 293 6.67 -2.85 16.21
C SER A 293 5.61 -2.16 17.06
N LEU A 294 5.04 -2.86 18.06
CA LEU A 294 4.07 -2.26 18.97
C LEU A 294 4.66 -1.08 19.75
N ARG A 295 5.90 -1.21 20.23
CA ARG A 295 6.61 -0.12 20.92
C ARG A 295 6.83 1.09 20.01
N LEU A 296 7.16 0.87 18.73
CA LEU A 296 7.32 1.96 17.77
C LEU A 296 6.03 2.78 17.64
N PHE A 297 4.90 2.11 17.38
CA PHE A 297 3.63 2.80 17.27
C PHE A 297 3.23 3.53 18.55
N ALA A 298 3.47 2.95 19.73
CA ALA A 298 3.22 3.63 20.99
C ALA A 298 4.06 4.90 21.15
N ARG A 299 5.34 4.88 20.75
CA ARG A 299 6.23 6.07 20.78
C ARG A 299 5.79 7.14 19.80
N LEU A 300 5.46 6.76 18.57
CA LEU A 300 4.96 7.69 17.55
C LEU A 300 3.64 8.34 18.00
N PHE A 301 2.74 7.57 18.61
CA PHE A 301 1.51 8.09 19.19
C PHE A 301 1.76 9.08 20.33
N ASP A 302 2.63 8.72 21.28
CA ASP A 302 2.94 9.58 22.43
C ASP A 302 3.64 10.88 22.02
N ALA A 303 4.56 10.83 21.04
CA ALA A 303 5.21 12.01 20.47
C ALA A 303 4.20 13.02 19.87
N ARG A 304 3.00 12.57 19.48
CA ARG A 304 1.93 13.43 18.94
C ARG A 304 1.01 14.00 20.00
N LYS A 305 0.73 13.24 21.06
CA LYS A 305 -0.39 13.52 21.98
C LYS A 305 0.02 13.71 23.44
N GLN A 306 1.28 13.46 23.80
CA GLN A 306 1.82 13.52 25.17
C GLN A 306 0.83 12.95 26.19
N ARG A 307 0.80 11.60 26.34
CA ARG A 307 -0.17 10.84 27.16
C ARG A 307 -1.59 10.76 26.60
N GLY A 308 -1.75 10.15 25.43
CA GLY A 308 -3.08 9.91 24.85
C GLY A 308 -3.84 8.75 25.50
N HIS A 309 -5.17 8.79 25.45
CA HIS A 309 -6.02 7.72 25.97
C HIS A 309 -5.92 6.45 25.10
N ILE A 310 -6.15 5.26 25.68
CA ILE A 310 -6.08 3.99 24.93
C ILE A 310 -7.06 3.93 23.75
N ASP A 311 -8.22 4.58 23.84
CA ASP A 311 -9.18 4.64 22.73
C ASP A 311 -8.65 5.49 21.56
N GLU A 312 -7.94 6.57 21.85
CA GLU A 312 -7.25 7.37 20.84
C GLU A 312 -6.11 6.59 20.20
N PHE A 313 -5.43 5.72 20.97
CA PHE A 313 -4.45 4.80 20.41
C PHE A 313 -5.11 3.81 19.43
N TRP A 314 -6.33 3.33 19.70
CA TRP A 314 -7.06 2.50 18.72
C TRP A 314 -7.45 3.23 17.45
N GLU A 315 -7.86 4.50 17.55
CA GLU A 315 -8.11 5.33 16.36
C GLU A 315 -6.82 5.61 15.59
N TYR A 316 -5.73 5.89 16.30
CA TYR A 316 -4.40 6.08 15.72
C TYR A 316 -3.95 4.84 14.92
N MET A 317 -4.14 3.64 15.47
CA MET A 317 -3.80 2.39 14.80
C MET A 317 -4.71 2.15 13.58
N ARG A 318 -6.02 2.40 13.70
CA ARG A 318 -6.96 2.29 12.57
C ARG A 318 -6.62 3.24 11.43
N GLY A 319 -6.24 4.47 11.74
CA GLY A 319 -5.78 5.46 10.76
C GLY A 319 -4.46 5.10 10.07
N ARG A 320 -3.81 4.00 10.46
CA ARG A 320 -2.65 3.39 9.76
C ARG A 320 -3.02 2.08 9.06
N GLY A 321 -4.31 1.74 9.05
CA GLY A 321 -4.81 0.49 8.49
C GLY A 321 -4.69 -0.71 9.43
N ILE A 322 -4.44 -0.51 10.74
CA ILE A 322 -4.33 -1.61 11.71
C ILE A 322 -5.63 -1.76 12.49
N ARG A 323 -6.24 -2.95 12.41
CA ARG A 323 -7.39 -3.35 13.23
C ARG A 323 -7.03 -4.52 14.13
N PHE A 324 -7.31 -4.40 15.42
CA PHE A 324 -7.22 -5.52 16.36
C PHE A 324 -8.60 -6.07 16.68
N ASP A 325 -8.75 -7.39 16.62
CA ASP A 325 -9.90 -8.07 17.21
C ASP A 325 -9.89 -7.91 18.75
N ARG A 326 -11.00 -8.28 19.42
CA ARG A 326 -11.12 -8.12 20.88
C ARG A 326 -9.95 -8.77 21.64
N ARG A 327 -9.54 -9.96 21.24
CA ARG A 327 -8.47 -10.72 21.90
C ARG A 327 -7.09 -10.10 21.64
N SER A 328 -6.86 -9.61 20.43
CA SER A 328 -5.63 -8.88 20.11
C SER A 328 -5.56 -7.55 20.86
N LYS A 329 -6.68 -6.84 21.07
CA LYS A 329 -6.70 -5.64 21.93
C LYS A 329 -6.30 -5.94 23.38
N GLU A 330 -6.84 -7.03 23.96
CA GLU A 330 -6.46 -7.50 25.30
C GLU A 330 -4.95 -7.81 25.38
N GLU A 331 -4.39 -8.44 24.34
CA GLU A 331 -2.96 -8.73 24.26
C GLU A 331 -2.11 -7.45 24.11
N VAL A 332 -2.55 -6.47 23.31
CA VAL A 332 -1.86 -5.17 23.20
C VAL A 332 -1.77 -4.49 24.56
N ILE A 333 -2.89 -4.42 25.30
CA ILE A 333 -2.92 -3.82 26.63
C ILE A 333 -1.90 -4.52 27.55
N SER A 334 -1.93 -5.85 27.59
CA SER A 334 -0.97 -6.67 28.35
C SER A 334 0.49 -6.37 28.00
N GLN A 335 0.80 -6.26 26.70
CA GLN A 335 2.16 -5.98 26.23
C GLN A 335 2.61 -4.54 26.54
N LEU A 336 1.73 -3.55 26.38
CA LEU A 336 2.02 -2.16 26.74
C LEU A 336 2.28 -2.03 28.24
N GLU A 337 1.47 -2.67 29.08
CA GLU A 337 1.68 -2.74 30.53
C GLU A 337 3.02 -3.40 30.87
N ALA A 338 3.33 -4.54 30.27
CA ALA A 338 4.58 -5.25 30.48
C ALA A 338 5.82 -4.48 29.98
N MET A 339 5.64 -3.50 29.09
CA MET A 339 6.68 -2.56 28.67
C MET A 339 6.76 -1.29 29.51
N GLY A 340 5.82 -1.10 30.45
CA GLY A 340 5.70 0.15 31.22
C GLY A 340 5.20 1.33 30.38
N LEU A 341 4.56 1.07 29.23
CA LEU A 341 4.04 2.09 28.32
C LEU A 341 2.56 2.42 28.55
N LEU A 342 1.97 1.84 29.58
CA LEU A 342 0.58 2.05 29.95
C LEU A 342 0.48 2.47 31.42
N GLN A 343 -0.16 3.61 31.69
CA GLN A 343 -0.47 4.07 33.04
C GLN A 343 -1.96 3.91 33.33
N LYS A 344 -2.29 3.26 34.45
CA LYS A 344 -3.65 3.11 34.97
C LYS A 344 -3.89 4.16 36.05
N GLN A 345 -4.93 4.97 35.92
CA GLN A 345 -5.35 5.86 37.00
C GLN A 345 -6.25 5.10 37.98
N SER A 346 -5.89 5.13 39.27
CA SER A 346 -6.43 4.21 40.29
C SER A 346 -7.87 4.47 40.72
N ASP A 347 -8.45 5.61 40.37
CA ASP A 347 -9.69 6.05 41.02
C ASP A 347 -10.97 5.51 40.35
N SER A 348 -10.85 4.86 39.19
CA SER A 348 -11.96 4.10 38.56
C SER A 348 -11.54 2.80 37.85
N GLY A 349 -10.23 2.56 37.64
CA GLY A 349 -9.74 1.36 36.94
C GLY A 349 -10.02 1.31 35.43
N GLU A 350 -10.76 2.28 34.88
CA GLU A 350 -11.16 2.31 33.46
C GLU A 350 -10.25 3.18 32.59
N ALA A 351 -9.64 4.23 33.14
CA ALA A 351 -8.82 5.16 32.35
C ALA A 351 -7.38 4.65 32.20
N MET A 352 -6.99 4.35 30.95
CA MET A 352 -5.67 3.88 30.57
C MET A 352 -5.03 4.86 29.58
N TYR A 353 -3.79 5.25 29.85
CA TYR A 353 -3.04 6.21 29.04
C TYR A 353 -1.76 5.58 28.50
N VAL A 354 -1.51 5.77 27.21
CA VAL A 354 -0.27 5.34 26.56
C VAL A 354 0.75 6.47 26.70
N GLU A 355 1.87 6.19 27.36
CA GLU A 355 2.96 7.14 27.60
C GLU A 355 4.28 6.41 27.44
N THR A 356 5.25 7.06 26.81
CA THR A 356 6.58 6.51 26.64
C THR A 356 7.55 7.22 27.58
N LEU A 357 8.35 6.42 28.31
CA LEU A 357 9.30 6.91 29.33
C LEU A 357 10.56 7.52 28.72
#